data_AF-A0A9N9HA37-F1
#
_entry.id   AF-A0A9N9HA37-F1
#
_cell.length_a   1.000
_cell.length_b   1.000
_cell.length_c   1.000
_cell.angle_alpha   90.00
_cell.angle_beta   90.00
_cell.angle_gamma   90.00
#
_symmetry.space_group_name_H-M   'P 1'
#
loop_
_entity.id
_entity.type
_entity.pdbx_description
1 polymer ?
#
loop_
_entity_poly.entity_id
_entity_poly.type
_entity_poly.pdbx_seq_one_letter_code
_entity_poly.pdbx_strand_id
1 'polypeptide(L)'
;NLVTPQEILFDDNDEYINNQNNYIIKEILYKKPGTEATWITRHIKFRHFLPLEYIQEPKNSKDLSVKKIFLDLYFDDFGTYRTVYHSLGGIYVQVGNMPFDLRKLLKNHFVIGFVPFGASFNEFIKPFIRDIQLLEKGIPMKINNIEYLIIGGLGVVTADLPQGNDLCGIKRHGANHGCRNCLVPREQLSDKNYDRLQNARYFHQIKKLRRQYNLLKSVQEKKDFVTRHGISIQPSPFSYLKFNPFQQIPQDAYHAVSGKIARLMEITIDLLSE
;
A
#
# COMPACT_ATOMS: atom_id res chain seq x y z
N ASN A 1 -0.26 -44.47 3.50
CA ASN A 1 0.69 -43.34 3.42
C ASN A 1 0.16 -42.17 4.22
N LEU A 2 0.52 -42.09 5.50
CA LEU A 2 0.26 -40.92 6.34
C LEU A 2 1.23 -39.84 5.89
N VAL A 3 0.73 -38.78 5.26
CA VAL A 3 1.53 -37.58 4.98
C VAL A 3 1.80 -36.93 6.33
N THR A 4 3.01 -37.11 6.85
CA THR A 4 3.45 -36.39 8.05
C THR A 4 3.60 -34.91 7.70
N PRO A 5 3.10 -33.98 8.53
CA PRO A 5 3.34 -32.55 8.33
C PRO A 5 4.84 -32.28 8.31
N GLN A 6 5.34 -31.75 7.19
CA GLN A 6 6.70 -31.22 7.12
C GLN A 6 6.65 -29.72 7.44
N GLU A 7 7.49 -29.30 8.39
CA GLU A 7 7.68 -27.89 8.69
C GLU A 7 8.64 -27.28 7.65
N ILE A 8 8.14 -26.33 6.87
CA ILE A 8 8.92 -25.58 5.88
C ILE A 8 9.17 -24.18 6.45
N LEU A 9 10.43 -23.77 6.51
CA LEU A 9 10.85 -22.47 7.01
C LEU A 9 11.32 -21.55 5.88
N PHE A 10 11.13 -20.24 6.05
CA PHE A 10 11.58 -19.22 5.10
C PHE A 10 12.78 -18.44 5.68
N ASP A 11 13.84 -18.28 4.90
CA ASP A 11 15.06 -17.55 5.29
C ASP A 11 14.93 -16.02 5.06
N ASP A 12 13.88 -15.41 5.61
CA ASP A 12 13.53 -14.01 5.30
C ASP A 12 14.37 -12.96 6.03
N ASN A 13 15.03 -13.33 7.13
CA ASN A 13 15.63 -12.38 8.07
C ASN A 13 17.17 -12.46 8.15
N ASP A 14 17.82 -13.33 7.37
CA ASP A 14 19.25 -13.66 7.51
C ASP A 14 19.61 -14.07 8.96
N GLU A 15 18.62 -14.46 9.78
CA GLU A 15 18.83 -15.05 11.10
C GLU A 15 19.18 -16.51 10.87
N TYR A 16 20.38 -16.92 11.28
CA TYR A 16 20.91 -18.26 11.04
C TYR A 16 20.00 -19.32 11.69
N ILE A 17 19.07 -19.90 10.92
CA ILE A 17 18.21 -20.98 11.40
C ILE A 17 19.03 -22.27 11.37
N ASN A 18 19.71 -22.55 12.49
CA ASN A 18 20.46 -23.79 12.66
C ASN A 18 19.52 -24.92 13.12
N ASN A 19 18.65 -25.39 12.22
CA ASN A 19 17.83 -26.59 12.47
C ASN A 19 18.16 -27.67 11.45
N GLN A 20 18.85 -28.72 11.91
CA GLN A 20 19.36 -29.83 11.08
C GLN A 20 18.25 -30.68 10.43
N ASN A 21 16.98 -30.49 10.81
CA ASN A 21 15.86 -31.33 10.36
C ASN A 21 14.74 -30.59 9.59
N ASN A 22 14.88 -29.29 9.31
CA ASN A 22 13.83 -28.50 8.67
C ASN A 22 14.23 -28.11 7.23
N TYR A 23 13.26 -28.15 6.30
CA TYR A 23 13.46 -27.66 4.94
C TYR A 23 13.42 -26.13 4.96
N ILE A 24 14.48 -25.49 4.48
CA ILE A 24 14.60 -24.02 4.44
C ILE A 24 14.51 -23.56 2.98
N ILE A 25 13.51 -22.72 2.69
CA ILE A 25 13.39 -22.04 1.39
C ILE A 25 14.27 -20.79 1.43
N LYS A 26 15.33 -20.80 0.61
CA LYS A 26 16.25 -19.67 0.43
C LYS A 26 15.98 -18.85 -0.82
N GLU A 27 15.31 -19.44 -1.80
CA GLU A 27 15.05 -18.82 -3.09
C GLU A 27 13.59 -18.97 -3.52
N ILE A 28 13.16 -17.99 -4.32
CA ILE A 28 11.83 -17.91 -4.92
C ILE A 28 11.96 -17.81 -6.43
N LEU A 29 11.11 -18.56 -7.11
CA LEU A 29 11.02 -18.56 -8.56
C LEU A 29 10.06 -17.45 -9.02
N TYR A 30 10.54 -16.56 -9.90
CA TYR A 30 9.74 -15.50 -10.50
C TYR A 30 9.77 -15.59 -12.01
N LYS A 31 8.62 -15.33 -12.64
CA LYS A 31 8.55 -15.12 -14.09
C LYS A 31 8.98 -13.68 -14.38
N LYS A 32 9.98 -13.49 -15.24
CA LYS A 32 10.42 -12.16 -15.65
C LYS A 32 9.30 -11.50 -16.49
N PRO A 33 8.82 -10.30 -16.14
CA PRO A 33 7.79 -9.61 -16.93
C PRO A 33 8.31 -9.27 -18.33
N GLY A 34 7.48 -9.46 -19.36
CA GLY A 34 7.81 -9.07 -20.74
C GLY A 34 8.68 -10.06 -21.52
N THR A 35 9.03 -11.21 -20.95
CA THR A 35 9.69 -12.31 -21.67
C THR A 35 8.83 -13.56 -21.55
N GLU A 36 8.45 -14.15 -22.68
CA GLU A 36 7.83 -15.48 -22.68
C GLU A 36 8.87 -16.49 -22.17
N ALA A 37 8.55 -17.15 -21.05
CA ALA A 37 9.27 -18.30 -20.47
C ALA A 37 10.65 -18.09 -19.81
N THR A 38 11.10 -16.87 -19.48
CA THR A 38 12.29 -16.72 -18.62
C THR A 38 11.91 -16.72 -17.13
N TRP A 39 12.26 -17.80 -16.43
CA TRP A 39 12.20 -17.88 -14.98
C TRP A 39 13.53 -17.44 -14.38
N ILE A 40 13.47 -16.67 -13.30
CA ILE A 40 14.64 -16.24 -12.53
C ILE A 40 14.44 -16.63 -11.08
N THR A 41 15.51 -17.05 -10.43
CA THR A 41 15.52 -17.23 -8.97
C THR A 41 15.98 -15.96 -8.29
N ARG A 42 15.45 -15.71 -7.10
CA ARG A 42 15.86 -14.61 -6.23
C ARG A 42 15.86 -15.08 -4.79
N HIS A 43 16.63 -14.40 -3.95
CA HIS A 43 16.60 -14.67 -2.52
C HIS A 43 15.20 -14.44 -1.94
N ILE A 44 14.76 -15.34 -1.05
CA ILE A 44 13.42 -15.37 -0.41
C ILE A 44 13.07 -14.02 0.27
N LYS A 45 14.07 -13.32 0.80
CA LYS A 45 13.94 -11.96 1.39
C LYS A 45 13.31 -10.89 0.48
N PHE A 46 13.26 -11.14 -0.84
CA PHE A 46 12.62 -10.28 -1.85
C PHE A 46 11.21 -10.78 -2.24
N ARG A 47 10.56 -11.57 -1.39
CA ARG A 47 9.15 -11.93 -1.56
C ARG A 47 8.23 -10.87 -0.97
N HIS A 48 7.00 -10.84 -1.47
CA HIS A 48 5.91 -10.23 -0.72
C HIS A 48 5.41 -11.23 0.31
N PHE A 49 5.27 -10.79 1.56
CA PHE A 49 4.57 -11.60 2.56
C PHE A 49 3.10 -11.74 2.15
N LEU A 50 2.58 -12.95 2.26
CA LEU A 50 1.18 -13.24 2.09
C LEU A 50 0.39 -12.63 3.24
N PRO A 51 -0.84 -12.16 3.02
CA PRO A 51 -1.67 -11.60 4.08
C PRO A 51 -1.76 -12.48 5.33
N LEU A 52 -1.89 -13.80 5.17
CA LEU A 52 -1.93 -14.77 6.27
C LEU A 52 -0.72 -14.68 7.23
N GLU A 53 0.44 -14.26 6.74
CA GLU A 53 1.68 -14.25 7.51
C GLU A 53 1.79 -13.07 8.48
N TYR A 54 0.98 -12.02 8.29
CA TYR A 54 1.00 -10.82 9.14
C TYR A 54 -0.39 -10.32 9.54
N ILE A 55 -1.45 -10.94 9.04
CA ILE A 55 -2.84 -10.66 9.42
C ILE A 55 -3.34 -11.81 10.28
N GLN A 56 -3.51 -11.54 11.56
CA GLN A 56 -4.20 -12.47 12.47
C GLN A 56 -5.71 -12.28 12.34
N GLU A 57 -6.45 -13.38 12.25
CA GLU A 57 -7.91 -13.33 12.33
C GLU A 57 -8.34 -12.88 13.73
N PRO A 58 -9.37 -12.03 13.83
CA PRO A 58 -9.88 -11.59 15.11
C PRO A 58 -10.49 -12.75 15.90
N LYS A 59 -10.42 -12.66 17.23
CA LYS A 59 -10.99 -13.67 18.12
C LYS A 59 -12.52 -13.69 18.00
N ASN A 60 -13.09 -14.82 17.61
CA ASN A 60 -14.53 -15.03 17.56
C ASN A 60 -15.01 -15.87 18.76
N SER A 61 -15.01 -15.28 19.96
CA SER A 61 -15.30 -16.02 21.19
C SER A 61 -16.73 -16.53 21.34
N LYS A 62 -17.65 -16.05 20.50
CA LYS A 62 -19.08 -16.39 20.52
C LYS A 62 -19.48 -17.29 19.34
N ASP A 63 -18.50 -17.75 18.55
CA ASP A 63 -18.72 -18.52 17.31
C ASP A 63 -19.79 -17.92 16.39
N LEU A 64 -19.82 -16.58 16.30
CA LEU A 64 -20.77 -15.87 15.45
C LEU A 64 -20.44 -16.09 13.98
N SER A 65 -21.46 -16.07 13.13
CA SER A 65 -21.24 -16.06 11.68
C SER A 65 -20.47 -14.78 11.29
N VAL A 66 -19.38 -14.95 10.55
CA VAL A 66 -18.49 -13.85 10.19
C VAL A 66 -18.90 -13.25 8.84
N LYS A 67 -19.02 -11.93 8.78
CA LYS A 67 -19.18 -11.17 7.54
C LYS A 67 -17.97 -10.25 7.35
N LYS A 68 -17.42 -10.23 6.12
CA LYS A 68 -16.21 -9.47 5.78
C LYS A 68 -16.59 -8.24 4.96
N ILE A 69 -16.11 -7.07 5.37
CA ILE A 69 -16.23 -5.82 4.63
C ILE A 69 -14.84 -5.23 4.36
N PHE A 70 -14.62 -4.62 3.21
CA PHE A 70 -13.44 -3.81 2.96
C PHE A 70 -13.84 -2.44 2.42
N LEU A 71 -13.04 -1.44 2.78
CA LEU A 71 -13.30 -0.04 2.49
C LEU A 71 -12.22 0.50 1.57
N ASP A 72 -12.61 1.04 0.43
CA ASP A 72 -11.72 1.77 -0.46
C ASP A 72 -11.73 3.25 -0.05
N LEU A 73 -10.57 3.88 0.05
CA LEU A 73 -10.42 5.29 0.42
C LEU A 73 -9.84 6.08 -0.75
N TYR A 74 -10.38 7.26 -0.96
CA TYR A 74 -9.93 8.22 -1.96
C TYR A 74 -9.50 9.51 -1.26
N PHE A 75 -8.34 10.02 -1.63
CA PHE A 75 -7.86 11.31 -1.16
C PHE A 75 -7.43 12.18 -2.34
N ASP A 76 -8.09 13.31 -2.50
CA ASP A 76 -7.86 14.23 -3.61
C ASP A 76 -7.94 15.69 -3.16
N ASP A 77 -6.99 16.50 -3.61
CA ASP A 77 -6.93 17.93 -3.32
C ASP A 77 -7.63 18.70 -4.45
N PHE A 78 -8.64 19.49 -4.12
CA PHE A 78 -9.39 20.27 -5.09
C PHE A 78 -9.43 21.75 -4.72
N GLY A 79 -9.51 22.61 -5.74
CA GLY A 79 -9.75 24.04 -5.56
C GLY A 79 -11.20 24.30 -5.18
N THR A 80 -11.44 24.97 -4.05
CA THR A 80 -12.80 25.25 -3.57
C THR A 80 -13.54 26.28 -4.43
N TYR A 81 -12.80 27.23 -5.02
CA TYR A 81 -13.30 28.18 -6.01
C TYR A 81 -12.31 28.30 -7.17
N ARG A 82 -12.75 28.82 -8.32
CA ARG A 82 -11.94 28.94 -9.56
C ARG A 82 -10.63 29.73 -9.41
N THR A 83 -10.49 30.55 -8.36
CA THR A 83 -9.40 31.53 -8.18
C THR A 83 -8.74 31.49 -6.80
N VAL A 84 -8.87 30.40 -6.02
CA VAL A 84 -8.22 30.32 -4.69
C VAL A 84 -6.82 29.72 -4.79
N TYR A 85 -5.87 30.32 -4.05
CA TYR A 85 -4.49 29.83 -3.89
C TYR A 85 -4.36 28.60 -2.98
N HIS A 86 -5.44 28.16 -2.33
CA HIS A 86 -5.40 27.15 -1.27
C HIS A 86 -6.30 25.97 -1.63
N SER A 87 -5.70 24.78 -1.79
CA SER A 87 -6.42 23.53 -1.99
C SER A 87 -7.14 23.08 -0.71
N LEU A 88 -8.24 22.35 -0.90
CA LEU A 88 -8.96 21.63 0.14
C LEU A 88 -8.86 20.13 -0.16
N GLY A 89 -8.44 19.35 0.83
CA GLY A 89 -8.31 17.90 0.67
C GLY A 89 -9.62 17.18 0.93
N GLY A 90 -10.21 16.52 -0.06
CA GLY A 90 -11.41 15.70 0.09
C GLY A 90 -11.06 14.24 0.39
N ILE A 91 -11.68 13.68 1.43
CA ILE A 91 -11.52 12.27 1.79
C ILE A 91 -12.85 11.57 1.65
N TYR A 92 -12.85 10.53 0.82
CA TYR A 92 -14.04 9.74 0.49
C TYR A 92 -13.77 8.27 0.74
N VAL A 93 -14.83 7.54 1.08
CA VAL A 93 -14.79 6.10 1.31
C VAL A 93 -15.90 5.42 0.54
N GLN A 94 -15.61 4.21 0.07
CA GLN A 94 -16.56 3.34 -0.60
C GLN A 94 -16.49 1.93 -0.02
N VAL A 95 -17.63 1.23 0.03
CA VAL A 95 -17.65 -0.19 0.37
C VAL A 95 -17.18 -1.00 -0.84
N GLY A 96 -15.99 -1.57 -0.75
CA GLY A 96 -15.36 -2.27 -1.86
C GLY A 96 -16.04 -3.60 -2.21
N ASN A 97 -16.82 -4.19 -1.29
CA ASN A 97 -17.61 -5.40 -1.54
C ASN A 97 -18.74 -5.20 -2.57
N MET A 98 -19.07 -3.96 -2.93
CA MET A 98 -20.11 -3.69 -3.90
C MET A 98 -19.68 -4.13 -5.32
N PRO A 99 -20.62 -4.68 -6.13
CA PRO A 99 -20.40 -4.89 -7.56
C PRO A 99 -19.91 -3.61 -8.24
N PHE A 100 -19.12 -3.78 -9.29
CA PHE A 100 -18.49 -2.66 -10.00
C PHE A 100 -19.49 -1.59 -10.45
N ASP A 101 -20.66 -1.98 -10.95
CA ASP A 101 -21.66 -1.02 -11.41
C ASP A 101 -22.26 -0.19 -10.27
N LEU A 102 -22.37 -0.77 -9.08
CA LEU A 102 -22.75 -0.02 -7.88
C LEU A 102 -21.62 0.88 -7.39
N ARG A 103 -20.37 0.42 -7.49
CA ARG A 103 -19.20 1.23 -7.12
C ARG A 103 -19.04 2.49 -7.97
N LYS A 104 -19.54 2.51 -9.20
CA LYS A 104 -19.50 3.72 -10.05
C LYS A 104 -20.49 4.81 -9.61
N LEU A 105 -21.52 4.47 -8.82
CA LEU A 105 -22.58 5.42 -8.49
C LEU A 105 -22.10 6.40 -7.42
N LEU A 106 -22.30 7.69 -7.64
CA LEU A 106 -21.91 8.74 -6.68
C LEU A 106 -22.57 8.54 -5.30
N LYS A 107 -23.81 8.06 -5.25
CA LYS A 107 -24.53 7.75 -3.99
C LYS A 107 -23.83 6.69 -3.11
N ASN A 108 -22.89 5.94 -3.68
CA ASN A 108 -22.12 4.89 -3.04
C ASN A 108 -20.69 5.34 -2.70
N HIS A 109 -20.42 6.64 -2.77
CA HIS A 109 -19.21 7.29 -2.27
C HIS A 109 -19.59 8.16 -1.07
N PHE A 110 -19.00 7.86 0.08
CA PHE A 110 -19.29 8.52 1.34
C PHE A 110 -18.20 9.51 1.67
N VAL A 111 -18.56 10.75 1.97
CA VAL A 111 -17.61 11.78 2.40
C VAL A 111 -17.25 11.54 3.87
N ILE A 112 -15.96 11.35 4.17
CA ILE A 112 -15.46 11.32 5.55
C ILE A 112 -15.24 12.75 6.05
N GLY A 113 -14.74 13.62 5.19
CA GLY A 113 -14.68 15.05 5.43
C GLY A 113 -13.63 15.75 4.58
N PHE A 114 -13.38 17.00 4.93
CA PHE A 114 -12.50 17.89 4.20
C PHE A 114 -11.35 18.37 5.09
N VAL A 115 -10.13 18.27 4.59
CA VAL A 115 -8.90 18.73 5.26
C VAL A 115 -8.65 20.18 4.82
N PRO A 116 -8.83 21.18 5.72
CA PRO A 116 -8.62 22.58 5.38
C PRO A 116 -7.14 22.86 5.07
N PHE A 117 -6.90 23.91 4.30
CA PHE A 117 -5.54 24.35 3.99
C PHE A 117 -4.72 24.57 5.25
N GLY A 118 -3.48 24.06 5.25
CA GLY A 118 -2.56 24.13 6.39
C GLY A 118 -2.85 23.13 7.51
N ALA A 119 -3.97 22.39 7.48
CA ALA A 119 -4.20 21.30 8.42
C ALA A 119 -3.45 20.04 8.02
N SER A 120 -3.09 19.25 9.04
CA SER A 120 -2.39 17.98 8.85
C SER A 120 -3.39 16.87 8.53
N PHE A 121 -3.27 16.25 7.35
CA PHE A 121 -3.99 15.02 7.00
C PHE A 121 -3.79 13.93 8.08
N ASN A 122 -2.57 13.79 8.59
CA ASN A 122 -2.24 12.79 9.60
C ASN A 122 -2.97 13.02 10.92
N GLU A 123 -3.29 14.28 11.27
CA GLU A 123 -4.13 14.56 12.45
C GLU A 123 -5.61 14.34 12.13
N PHE A 124 -6.06 14.81 10.97
CA PHE A 124 -7.44 14.68 10.52
C PHE A 124 -7.91 13.22 10.45
N ILE A 125 -7.11 12.31 9.88
CA ILE A 125 -7.52 10.93 9.61
C ILE A 125 -7.52 10.03 10.86
N LYS A 126 -6.93 10.48 11.99
CA LYS A 126 -6.78 9.65 13.21
C LYS A 126 -8.07 9.00 13.72
N PRO A 127 -9.22 9.71 13.81
CA PRO A 127 -10.47 9.09 14.25
C PRO A 127 -10.88 7.95 13.32
N PHE A 128 -10.82 8.16 12.00
CA PHE A 128 -11.12 7.13 11.01
C PHE A 128 -10.19 5.91 11.16
N ILE A 129 -8.88 6.11 11.34
CA ILE A 129 -7.94 5.01 11.58
C ILE A 129 -8.32 4.19 12.81
N ARG A 130 -8.74 4.83 13.91
CA ARG A 130 -9.20 4.12 15.12
C ARG A 130 -10.43 3.27 14.83
N ASP A 131 -11.38 3.77 14.05
CA ASP A 131 -12.58 3.02 13.67
C ASP A 131 -12.24 1.82 12.79
N ILE A 132 -11.30 1.97 11.85
CA ILE A 132 -10.79 0.84 11.06
C ILE A 132 -10.09 -0.20 11.94
N GLN A 133 -9.34 0.21 12.97
CA GLN A 133 -8.73 -0.74 13.91
C GLN A 133 -9.76 -1.53 14.71
N LEU A 134 -10.92 -0.93 15.03
CA LEU A 134 -12.03 -1.65 15.66
C LEU A 134 -12.63 -2.67 14.67
N LEU A 135 -12.83 -2.25 13.42
CA LEU A 135 -13.33 -3.11 12.36
C LEU A 135 -12.37 -4.31 12.06
N GLU A 136 -11.06 -4.08 12.12
CA GLU A 136 -10.01 -5.11 11.97
C GLU A 136 -9.98 -6.13 13.11
N LYS A 137 -10.51 -5.75 14.28
CA LYS A 137 -10.68 -6.60 15.47
C LYS A 137 -12.05 -7.31 15.49
N GLY A 138 -12.98 -6.89 14.65
CA GLY A 138 -14.32 -7.42 14.58
C GLY A 138 -15.29 -6.72 15.51
N ILE A 139 -16.47 -6.39 14.98
CA ILE A 139 -17.55 -5.71 15.68
C ILE A 139 -18.79 -6.61 15.62
N PRO A 140 -19.35 -7.04 16.77
CA PRO A 140 -20.62 -7.75 16.78
C PRO A 140 -21.75 -6.79 16.36
N MET A 141 -22.54 -7.19 15.38
CA MET A 141 -23.63 -6.38 14.84
C MET A 141 -24.87 -7.24 14.62
N LYS A 142 -26.04 -6.70 14.96
CA LYS A 142 -27.33 -7.33 14.70
C LYS A 142 -27.87 -6.86 13.35
N ILE A 143 -28.00 -7.76 12.38
CA ILE A 143 -28.55 -7.50 11.05
C ILE A 143 -29.79 -8.37 10.89
N ASN A 144 -30.96 -7.76 10.67
CA ASN A 144 -32.24 -8.47 10.55
C ASN A 144 -32.48 -9.45 11.71
N ASN A 145 -32.22 -9.01 12.94
CA ASN A 145 -32.29 -9.80 14.17
C ASN A 145 -31.30 -10.95 14.34
N ILE A 146 -30.34 -11.13 13.42
CA ILE A 146 -29.29 -12.14 13.55
C ILE A 146 -27.98 -11.46 13.95
N GLU A 147 -27.29 -11.98 14.97
CA GLU A 147 -25.97 -11.50 15.36
C GLU A 147 -24.88 -12.03 14.41
N TYR A 148 -24.05 -11.12 13.92
CA TYR A 148 -22.88 -11.41 13.11
C TYR A 148 -21.65 -10.77 13.73
N LEU A 149 -20.48 -11.38 13.50
CA LEU A 149 -19.20 -10.70 13.70
C LEU A 149 -18.81 -10.04 12.38
N ILE A 150 -18.86 -8.71 12.33
CA ILE A 150 -18.43 -7.93 11.17
C ILE A 150 -16.96 -7.63 11.29
N ILE A 151 -16.15 -8.16 10.37
CA ILE A 151 -14.71 -7.92 10.33
C ILE A 151 -14.36 -7.20 9.03
N GLY A 152 -13.31 -6.38 9.05
CA GLY A 152 -12.94 -5.66 7.86
C GLY A 152 -11.71 -4.80 8.00
N GLY A 153 -11.43 -4.01 6.99
CA GLY A 153 -10.27 -3.13 6.97
C GLY A 153 -10.22 -2.26 5.72
N LEU A 154 -9.10 -1.56 5.59
CA LEU A 154 -8.82 -0.74 4.41
C LEU A 154 -8.39 -1.63 3.24
N GLY A 155 -9.11 -1.52 2.12
CA GLY A 155 -8.88 -2.27 0.88
C GLY A 155 -7.83 -1.59 0.02
N VAL A 156 -8.26 -0.63 -0.81
CA VAL A 156 -7.39 0.17 -1.66
C VAL A 156 -7.44 1.64 -1.24
N VAL A 157 -6.28 2.32 -1.26
CA VAL A 157 -6.23 3.77 -1.11
C VAL A 157 -5.79 4.39 -2.43
N THR A 158 -6.64 5.23 -3.01
CA THR A 158 -6.33 5.95 -4.25
C THR A 158 -6.06 7.40 -3.93
N ALA A 159 -4.93 7.89 -4.42
CA ALA A 159 -4.54 9.29 -4.37
C ALA A 159 -3.63 9.56 -5.57
N ASP A 160 -3.48 10.83 -5.92
CA ASP A 160 -2.52 11.25 -6.94
C ASP A 160 -1.06 10.91 -6.52
N LEU A 161 -0.10 11.23 -7.41
CA LEU A 161 1.28 10.82 -7.21
C LEU A 161 1.94 11.41 -5.94
N PRO A 162 1.87 12.72 -5.66
CA PRO A 162 2.51 13.28 -4.46
C PRO A 162 1.81 12.84 -3.17
N GLN A 163 0.48 12.88 -3.10
CA GLN A 163 -0.27 12.50 -1.90
C GLN A 163 -0.12 10.99 -1.67
N GLY A 164 -0.16 10.18 -2.72
CA GLY A 164 0.11 8.76 -2.66
C GLY A 164 1.49 8.42 -2.10
N ASN A 165 2.52 9.22 -2.37
CA ASN A 165 3.85 9.04 -1.76
C ASN A 165 3.83 9.36 -0.27
N ASP A 166 3.20 10.47 0.12
CA ASP A 166 3.07 10.89 1.51
C ASP A 166 2.30 9.82 2.32
N LEU A 167 1.21 9.27 1.76
CA LEU A 167 0.42 8.19 2.33
C LEU A 167 1.20 6.88 2.50
N CYS A 168 2.19 6.59 1.65
CA CYS A 168 3.08 5.43 1.82
C CYS A 168 4.28 5.72 2.74
N GLY A 169 4.48 6.96 3.17
CA GLY A 169 5.65 7.36 3.92
C GLY A 169 6.94 7.29 3.09
N ILE A 170 6.88 7.72 1.83
CA ILE A 170 8.01 7.79 0.89
C ILE A 170 8.20 9.26 0.49
N LYS A 171 9.46 9.69 0.26
CA LYS A 171 9.71 11.04 -0.27
C LYS A 171 9.04 11.21 -1.62
N ARG A 172 8.58 12.42 -1.93
CA ARG A 172 7.94 12.75 -3.21
C ARG A 172 8.89 12.53 -4.41
N HIS A 173 8.32 12.50 -5.61
CA HIS A 173 8.98 12.19 -6.88
C HIS A 173 10.26 13.00 -7.17
N GLY A 174 10.43 14.20 -6.59
CA GLY A 174 11.64 15.02 -6.76
C GLY A 174 12.89 14.52 -6.02
N ALA A 175 12.75 13.56 -5.10
CA ALA A 175 13.87 13.01 -4.32
C ALA A 175 14.71 12.01 -5.12
N ASN A 176 15.97 11.79 -4.68
CA ASN A 176 16.88 10.82 -5.31
C ASN A 176 16.26 9.43 -5.44
N HIS A 177 15.47 9.00 -4.45
CA HIS A 177 14.70 7.74 -4.50
C HIS A 177 13.21 8.01 -4.28
N GLY A 178 12.59 8.79 -5.17
CA GLY A 178 11.18 9.19 -5.06
C GLY A 178 10.16 8.14 -5.53
N CYS A 179 10.58 7.05 -6.16
CA CYS A 179 9.64 5.99 -6.58
C CYS A 179 9.07 5.26 -5.36
N ARG A 180 7.75 5.06 -5.36
CA ARG A 180 7.03 4.35 -4.30
C ARG A 180 7.09 2.83 -4.42
N ASN A 181 7.34 2.32 -5.63
CA ASN A 181 7.32 0.89 -5.91
C ASN A 181 8.74 0.28 -5.86
N CYS A 182 9.78 1.07 -6.11
CA CYS A 182 11.17 0.60 -6.12
C CYS A 182 12.16 1.66 -5.62
N LEU A 183 13.42 1.25 -5.44
CA LEU A 183 14.55 2.06 -5.00
C LEU A 183 15.32 2.69 -6.16
N VAL A 184 14.70 2.85 -7.33
CA VAL A 184 15.39 3.45 -8.50
C VAL A 184 15.92 4.84 -8.14
N PRO A 185 17.22 5.11 -8.38
CA PRO A 185 17.75 6.44 -8.21
C PRO A 185 17.30 7.36 -9.35
N ARG A 186 17.26 8.67 -9.11
CA ARG A 186 16.76 9.68 -10.05
C ARG A 186 17.48 9.62 -11.41
N GLU A 187 18.78 9.39 -11.38
CA GLU A 187 19.65 9.24 -12.55
C GLU A 187 19.33 8.01 -13.42
N GLN A 188 18.66 6.99 -12.86
CA GLN A 188 18.30 5.75 -13.57
C GLN A 188 16.79 5.65 -13.90
N LEU A 189 16.01 6.72 -13.71
CA LEU A 189 14.56 6.70 -13.99
C LEU A 189 14.22 6.31 -15.44
N SER A 190 15.10 6.63 -16.39
CA SER A 190 14.95 6.30 -17.82
C SER A 190 15.62 4.98 -18.21
N ASP A 191 16.26 4.28 -17.28
CA ASP A 191 16.91 3.00 -17.56
C ASP A 191 15.87 1.88 -17.72
N LYS A 192 15.75 1.37 -18.95
CA LYS A 192 14.85 0.25 -19.29
C LYS A 192 15.32 -1.07 -18.71
N ASN A 193 16.61 -1.21 -18.39
CA ASN A 193 17.23 -2.42 -17.86
C ASN A 193 17.24 -2.47 -16.33
N TYR A 194 16.79 -1.40 -15.66
CA TYR A 194 16.71 -1.38 -14.20
C TYR A 194 15.78 -2.49 -13.69
N ASP A 195 16.31 -3.41 -12.88
CA ASP A 195 15.51 -4.48 -12.28
C ASP A 195 14.63 -3.91 -11.15
N ARG A 196 13.46 -3.41 -11.53
CA ARG A 196 12.46 -2.81 -10.63
C ARG A 196 11.96 -3.78 -9.58
N LEU A 197 11.91 -5.07 -9.91
CA LEU A 197 11.39 -6.07 -9.00
C LEU A 197 12.44 -6.45 -7.96
N GLN A 198 13.71 -6.67 -8.36
CA GLN A 198 14.79 -6.92 -7.40
C GLN A 198 14.97 -5.75 -6.44
N ASN A 199 14.81 -4.52 -6.95
CA ASN A 199 14.92 -3.30 -6.17
C ASN A 199 13.57 -2.76 -5.70
N ALA A 200 12.53 -3.59 -5.62
CA ALA A 200 11.21 -3.16 -5.18
C ALA A 200 11.22 -2.74 -3.70
N ARG A 201 10.26 -1.89 -3.32
CA ARG A 201 10.04 -1.52 -1.92
C ARG A 201 9.15 -2.57 -1.25
N TYR A 202 9.78 -3.50 -0.55
CA TYR A 202 9.07 -4.51 0.22
C TYR A 202 8.68 -4.01 1.62
N PHE A 203 7.45 -4.29 2.04
CA PHE A 203 6.89 -3.74 3.28
C PHE A 203 7.71 -4.09 4.54
N HIS A 204 8.16 -5.34 4.67
CA HIS A 204 8.99 -5.79 5.79
C HIS A 204 10.36 -5.11 5.81
N GLN A 205 10.98 -4.91 4.65
CA GLN A 205 12.25 -4.20 4.53
C GLN A 205 12.09 -2.72 4.91
N ILE A 206 11.01 -2.06 4.47
CA ILE A 206 10.73 -0.68 4.86
C ILE A 206 10.45 -0.60 6.38
N LYS A 207 9.74 -1.56 6.98
CA LYS A 207 9.58 -1.64 8.43
C LYS A 207 10.92 -1.75 9.16
N LYS A 208 11.87 -2.56 8.65
CA LYS A 208 13.24 -2.67 9.19
C LYS A 208 13.98 -1.33 9.10
N LEU A 209 13.93 -0.65 7.96
CA LEU A 209 14.52 0.68 7.78
C LEU A 209 13.90 1.72 8.73
N ARG A 210 12.58 1.66 8.97
CA ARG A 210 11.89 2.52 9.94
C ARG A 210 12.34 2.27 11.37
N ARG A 211 12.54 1.02 11.77
CA ARG A 211 13.12 0.68 13.09
C ARG A 211 14.52 1.25 13.23
N GLN A 212 15.38 1.09 12.23
CA GLN A 212 16.73 1.66 12.22
C GLN A 212 16.69 3.19 12.32
N TYR A 213 15.83 3.85 11.53
CA TYR A 213 15.63 5.30 11.59
C TYR A 213 15.23 5.80 12.99
N ASN A 214 14.35 5.06 13.68
CA ASN A 214 13.89 5.43 15.02
C ASN A 214 15.00 5.33 16.08
N LEU A 215 16.04 4.51 15.85
CA LEU A 215 17.19 4.37 16.74
C LEU A 215 18.23 5.50 16.57
N LEU A 216 18.20 6.22 15.46
CA LEU A 216 19.12 7.34 15.21
C LEU A 216 18.85 8.47 16.19
N LYS A 217 19.92 9.08 16.69
CA LYS A 217 19.84 10.17 17.68
C LYS A 217 20.06 11.54 17.04
N SER A 218 21.01 11.65 16.12
CA SER A 218 21.34 12.94 15.49
C SER A 218 20.31 13.34 14.42
N VAL A 219 20.00 14.63 14.37
CA VAL A 219 19.17 15.23 13.31
C VAL A 219 19.85 15.06 11.94
N GLN A 220 21.17 15.18 11.88
CA GLN A 220 21.92 15.05 10.63
C GLN A 220 21.89 13.60 10.12
N GLU A 221 22.17 12.63 11.00
CA GLU A 221 22.07 11.20 10.67
C GLU A 221 20.68 10.84 10.15
N LYS A 222 19.62 11.37 10.79
CA LYS A 222 18.24 11.19 10.34
C LYS A 222 18.02 11.74 8.93
N LYS A 223 18.48 12.97 8.66
CA LYS A 223 18.37 13.62 7.33
C LYS A 223 19.09 12.82 6.24
N ASP A 224 20.28 12.33 6.54
CA ASP A 224 21.07 11.53 5.60
C ASP A 224 20.42 10.17 5.35
N PHE A 225 19.91 9.53 6.41
CA PHE A 225 19.20 8.26 6.33
C PHE A 225 17.94 8.34 5.45
N VAL A 226 17.07 9.33 5.68
CA VAL A 226 15.84 9.50 4.88
C VAL A 226 16.15 9.85 3.43
N THR A 227 17.27 10.52 3.16
CA THR A 227 17.71 10.86 1.79
C THR A 227 18.25 9.65 1.06
N ARG A 228 19.12 8.87 1.71
CA ARG A 228 19.69 7.64 1.16
C ARG A 228 18.61 6.60 0.82
N HIS A 229 17.62 6.41 1.69
CA HIS A 229 16.60 5.36 1.50
C HIS A 229 15.31 5.85 0.83
N GLY A 230 15.18 7.17 0.61
CA GLY A 230 13.99 7.78 0.02
C GLY A 230 12.72 7.65 0.86
N ILE A 231 12.82 7.34 2.15
CA ILE A 231 11.66 7.30 3.06
C ILE A 231 11.37 8.71 3.58
N SER A 232 10.11 9.05 3.86
CA SER A 232 9.77 10.33 4.49
C SER A 232 10.14 10.34 5.98
N ILE A 233 10.17 11.51 6.62
CA ILE A 233 10.37 11.61 8.08
C ILE A 233 9.20 10.98 8.83
N GLN A 234 7.97 11.36 8.46
CA GLN A 234 6.74 10.81 9.02
C GLN A 234 6.44 9.44 8.39
N PRO A 235 6.07 8.40 9.14
CA PRO A 235 5.60 7.15 8.56
C PRO A 235 4.25 7.34 7.84
N SER A 236 3.83 6.31 7.11
CA SER A 236 2.46 6.22 6.59
C SER A 236 1.45 6.40 7.72
N PRO A 237 0.39 7.21 7.56
CA PRO A 237 -0.70 7.30 8.53
C PRO A 237 -1.42 5.95 8.74
N PHE A 238 -1.32 5.05 7.76
CA PHE A 238 -1.92 3.71 7.81
C PHE A 238 -1.02 2.66 8.47
N SER A 239 0.15 3.04 9.04
CA SER A 239 1.11 2.08 9.60
C SER A 239 0.57 1.25 10.77
N TYR A 240 -0.54 1.68 11.37
CA TYR A 240 -1.20 1.03 12.50
C TYR A 240 -2.36 0.10 12.10
N LEU A 241 -2.59 -0.04 10.79
CA LEU A 241 -3.62 -0.91 10.20
C LEU A 241 -2.98 -2.20 9.67
N LYS A 242 -3.80 -3.22 9.44
CA LYS A 242 -3.48 -4.41 8.66
C LYS A 242 -3.46 -4.09 7.16
N PHE A 243 -2.56 -3.17 6.79
CA PHE A 243 -2.50 -2.55 5.47
C PHE A 243 -1.06 -2.47 4.96
N ASN A 244 -0.83 -2.91 3.72
CA ASN A 244 0.43 -2.80 3.01
C ASN A 244 0.39 -1.64 2.00
N PRO A 245 0.96 -0.46 2.34
CA PRO A 245 0.88 0.70 1.46
C PRO A 245 1.60 0.53 0.12
N PHE A 246 2.52 -0.43 -0.01
CA PHE A 246 3.27 -0.66 -1.25
C PHE A 246 2.52 -1.53 -2.26
N GLN A 247 1.43 -2.18 -1.83
CA GLN A 247 0.56 -2.99 -2.70
C GLN A 247 -0.85 -2.41 -2.81
N GLN A 248 -1.35 -1.81 -1.73
CA GLN A 248 -2.73 -1.35 -1.61
C GLN A 248 -2.91 0.14 -1.87
N ILE A 249 -1.83 0.88 -2.12
CA ILE A 249 -1.89 2.21 -2.75
C ILE A 249 -1.36 2.02 -4.18
N PRO A 250 -2.22 1.86 -5.20
CA PRO A 250 -1.81 1.77 -6.59
C PRO A 250 -1.35 3.14 -7.10
N GLN A 251 -0.55 3.14 -8.17
CA GLN A 251 -0.23 4.38 -8.87
C GLN A 251 -1.48 4.82 -9.64
N ASP A 252 -1.88 6.07 -9.48
CA ASP A 252 -2.98 6.61 -10.27
C ASP A 252 -2.49 6.85 -11.71
N ALA A 253 -2.95 6.00 -12.63
CA ALA A 253 -2.57 6.06 -14.03
C ALA A 253 -2.99 7.38 -14.71
N TYR A 254 -4.10 7.98 -14.29
CA TYR A 254 -4.60 9.23 -14.88
C TYR A 254 -3.73 10.43 -14.48
N HIS A 255 -3.29 10.46 -13.22
CA HIS A 255 -2.38 11.49 -12.74
C HIS A 255 -0.92 11.23 -13.16
N ALA A 256 -0.52 9.97 -13.40
CA ALA A 256 0.80 9.64 -13.93
C ALA A 256 1.06 10.24 -15.32
N VAL A 257 0.01 10.52 -16.09
CA VAL A 257 0.11 11.20 -17.39
C VAL A 257 -0.16 12.70 -17.32
N SER A 258 -0.30 13.30 -16.13
CA SER A 258 -0.43 14.77 -15.93
C SER A 258 -1.53 15.41 -16.80
N GLY A 259 -2.70 14.76 -16.90
CA GLY A 259 -3.79 15.25 -17.74
C GLY A 259 -3.57 15.10 -19.26
N LYS A 260 -2.44 14.50 -19.68
CA LYS A 260 -2.14 14.21 -21.09
C LYS A 260 -2.76 12.89 -21.58
N ILE A 261 -3.64 12.27 -20.79
CA ILE A 261 -4.38 11.07 -21.21
C ILE A 261 -5.17 11.33 -22.49
N ALA A 262 -5.77 12.53 -22.61
CA ALA A 262 -6.50 12.95 -23.80
C ALA A 262 -5.57 12.98 -25.02
N ARG A 263 -4.37 13.56 -24.87
CA ARG A 263 -3.37 13.61 -25.94
C ARG A 263 -2.81 12.24 -26.30
N LEU A 264 -2.62 11.37 -25.32
CA LEU A 264 -2.19 9.98 -25.54
C LEU A 264 -3.29 9.19 -26.28
N MET A 265 -4.56 9.35 -25.89
CA MET A 265 -5.71 8.73 -26.55
C MET A 265 -5.88 9.23 -27.98
N GLU A 266 -5.78 10.55 -28.22
CA GLU A 266 -5.76 11.13 -29.58
C GLU A 266 -4.68 10.46 -30.44
N ILE A 267 -3.42 10.49 -29.99
CA ILE A 267 -2.30 9.89 -30.73
C ILE A 267 -2.52 8.39 -30.97
N THR A 268 -3.07 7.67 -29.99
CA THR A 268 -3.33 6.22 -30.12
C THR A 268 -4.46 5.95 -31.10
N ILE A 269 -5.54 6.74 -31.09
CA ILE A 269 -6.64 6.61 -32.04
C ILE A 269 -6.18 6.96 -33.45
N ASP A 270 -5.40 8.02 -33.62
CA ASP A 270 -4.82 8.42 -34.90
C ASP A 270 -3.95 7.28 -35.47
N LEU A 271 -3.05 6.70 -34.66
CA LEU A 271 -2.20 5.56 -35.05
C LEU A 271 -2.98 4.27 -35.39
N LEU A 272 -4.18 4.08 -34.82
CA LEU A 272 -5.03 2.92 -35.08
C LEU A 272 -6.03 3.15 -36.22
N SER A 273 -6.12 4.40 -36.71
CA SER A 273 -6.99 4.79 -37.82
C SER A 273 -6.24 4.88 -39.16
N GLU A 274 -4.93 4.67 -39.16
CA GLU A 274 -4.08 4.36 -40.32
C GLU A 274 -4.07 2.86 -40.63
#